data_AF-A0A933H5Q4-F1
#
_entry.id   AF-A0A933H5Q4-F1
#
_cell.length_a   1.000
_cell.length_b   1.000
_cell.length_c   1.000
_cell.angle_alpha   90.00
_cell.angle_beta   90.00
_cell.angle_gamma   90.00
#
_symmetry.space_group_name_H-M   'P 1'
#
loop_
_entity.id
_entity.type
_entity.pdbx_description
1 polymer ?
#
loop_
_entity_poly.entity_id
_entity_poly.type
_entity_poly.pdbx_seq_one_letter_code
_entity_poly.pdbx_strand_id
1 'polypeptide(L)'
;MKLAIVSPYPPEISGVGQYGARFSQGFARMVDQVAVFANRVKGVPLEDQVDGVTVHRVWERDQLAASPSIVHALHQWKPDAVWFNIGLSMFGRSRPHNFFALTAP
;
A
#
# COMPACT_ATOMS: atom_id res chain seq x y z
N MET A 1 3.10 17.51 6.70
CA MET A 1 2.73 16.13 7.03
C MET A 1 2.91 15.23 5.82
N LYS A 2 3.64 14.12 6.01
CA LYS A 2 3.86 13.03 5.07
C LYS A 2 2.98 11.84 5.45
N LEU A 3 1.95 11.57 4.64
CA LEU A 3 1.03 10.45 4.83
C LEU A 3 1.40 9.29 3.90
N ALA A 4 1.68 8.13 4.49
CA ALA A 4 1.81 6.88 3.75
C ALA A 4 0.49 6.11 3.77
N ILE A 5 0.05 5.62 2.61
CA ILE A 5 -1.15 4.80 2.46
C ILE A 5 -0.72 3.45 1.89
N VAL A 6 -0.94 2.36 2.62
CA VAL A 6 -0.70 1.01 2.12
C VAL A 6 -2.01 0.49 1.54
N SER A 7 -2.04 0.16 0.25
CA SER A 7 -3.30 -0.14 -0.47
C SER A 7 -3.06 -1.05 -1.68
N PRO A 8 -4.01 -1.90 -2.10
CA PRO A 8 -3.88 -2.62 -3.39
C PRO A 8 -4.04 -1.71 -4.61
N TYR A 9 -4.58 -0.49 -4.41
CA TYR A 9 -4.67 0.54 -5.43
C TYR A 9 -3.36 1.35 -5.50
N PRO A 10 -2.89 1.76 -6.68
CA PRO A 10 -3.29 1.29 -8.02
C PRO A 10 -2.56 0.00 -8.42
N PRO A 11 -3.10 -0.82 -9.35
CA PRO A 11 -4.20 -0.53 -10.27
C PRO A 11 -5.57 -1.06 -9.83
N GLU A 12 -5.68 -1.75 -8.69
CA GLU A 12 -6.93 -2.41 -8.31
C GLU A 12 -7.98 -1.39 -7.84
N ILE A 13 -9.10 -1.26 -8.57
CA ILE A 13 -10.23 -0.36 -8.26
C ILE A 13 -11.48 -1.19 -7.90
N SER A 14 -11.29 -2.33 -7.23
CA SER A 14 -12.39 -3.16 -6.72
C SER A 14 -12.24 -3.35 -5.21
N GLY A 15 -13.37 -3.58 -4.52
CA GLY A 15 -13.41 -3.76 -3.07
C GLY A 15 -12.70 -2.64 -2.32
N VAL A 16 -11.74 -2.99 -1.46
CA VAL A 16 -10.94 -2.03 -0.68
C VAL A 16 -10.07 -1.10 -1.55
N GLY A 17 -9.78 -1.47 -2.80
CA GLY A 17 -9.06 -0.60 -3.74
C GLY A 17 -9.82 0.68 -4.10
N GLN A 18 -11.16 0.62 -4.18
CA GLN A 18 -11.99 1.80 -4.43
C GLN A 18 -11.93 2.81 -3.29
N TYR A 19 -11.98 2.31 -2.05
CA TYR A 19 -11.80 3.14 -0.88
C TYR A 19 -10.40 3.76 -0.88
N GLY A 20 -9.36 2.96 -1.16
CA GLY A 20 -7.98 3.42 -1.25
C GLY A 20 -7.81 4.58 -2.23
N ALA A 21 -8.40 4.47 -3.43
CA ALA A 21 -8.37 5.52 -4.45
C ALA A 21 -9.03 6.82 -3.98
N ARG A 22 -10.25 6.73 -3.42
CA ARG A 22 -10.97 7.92 -2.92
C ARG A 22 -10.24 8.56 -1.74
N PHE A 23 -9.70 7.74 -0.85
CA PHE A 23 -8.96 8.19 0.33
C PHE A 23 -7.68 8.92 -0.08
N SER A 24 -6.87 8.33 -0.98
CA SER A 24 -5.63 8.97 -1.45
C SER A 24 -5.91 10.30 -2.16
N GLN A 25 -6.93 10.35 -3.02
CA GLN A 25 -7.33 11.58 -3.73
C GLN A 25 -7.88 12.67 -2.80
N GLY A 26 -8.59 12.29 -1.74
CA GLY A 26 -9.09 13.22 -0.73
C GLY A 26 -7.93 13.89 0.03
N PHE A 27 -6.97 13.08 0.47
CA PHE A 27 -5.83 13.58 1.25
C PHE A 27 -4.75 14.28 0.42
N ALA A 28 -4.62 13.97 -0.87
CA ALA A 28 -3.66 14.62 -1.77
C ALA A 28 -3.78 16.17 -1.78
N ARG A 29 -4.95 16.70 -1.42
CA ARG A 29 -5.23 18.14 -1.35
C ARG A 29 -5.18 18.72 0.06
N MET A 30 -5.04 17.89 1.09
CA MET A 30 -5.15 18.29 2.50
C MET A 30 -3.81 18.24 3.23
N VAL A 31 -2.82 17.55 2.69
CA VAL A 31 -1.52 17.32 3.33
C VAL A 31 -0.39 17.56 2.34
N ASP A 32 0.81 17.85 2.85
CA ASP A 32 1.95 18.26 2.01
C ASP A 32 2.41 17.16 1.05
N GLN A 33 2.40 15.89 1.50
CA GLN A 33 2.83 14.76 0.69
C GLN A 33 2.00 13.51 1.01
N VAL A 34 1.52 12.85 -0.04
CA VAL A 34 0.85 11.56 0.03
C VAL A 34 1.58 10.56 -0.84
N ALA A 35 1.96 9.43 -0.25
CA ALA A 35 2.54 8.31 -0.97
C ALA A 35 1.68 7.05 -0.78
N VAL A 36 1.42 6.33 -1.87
CA VAL A 36 0.69 5.07 -1.87
C VAL A 36 1.67 3.91 -2.08
N PHE A 37 1.78 3.04 -1.09
CA PHE A 37 2.58 1.83 -1.12
C PHE A 37 1.70 0.68 -1.65
N ALA A 38 1.79 0.47 -2.96
CA ALA A 38 0.86 -0.33 -3.73
C ALA A 38 1.35 -1.73 -4.09
N ASN A 39 0.41 -2.57 -4.53
CA ASN A 39 0.69 -3.91 -5.04
C ASN A 39 1.46 -3.82 -6.37
N ARG A 40 2.51 -4.63 -6.52
CA ARG A 40 3.26 -4.81 -7.76
C ARG A 40 2.42 -5.64 -8.73
N VAL A 41 2.41 -5.16 -9.96
CA VAL A 41 1.72 -5.82 -11.08
C VAL A 41 2.69 -5.83 -12.26
N LYS A 42 2.83 -7.00 -12.89
CA LYS A 42 3.71 -7.16 -14.06
C LYS A 42 3.29 -6.18 -15.17
N GLY A 43 4.27 -5.47 -15.72
CA GLY A 43 4.04 -4.50 -16.80
C GLY A 43 3.62 -3.10 -16.31
N VAL A 44 3.55 -2.87 -15.01
CA VAL A 44 3.29 -1.54 -14.41
C VAL A 44 4.59 -0.99 -13.79
N PRO A 45 4.90 0.30 -13.95
CA PRO A 45 6.09 0.91 -13.34
C PRO A 45 6.15 0.71 -11.83
N LEU A 46 7.36 0.59 -11.25
CA LEU A 46 7.51 0.47 -9.79
C LEU A 46 7.22 1.78 -9.08
N GLU A 47 7.51 2.91 -9.73
CA GLU A 47 7.20 4.24 -9.23
C GLU A 47 6.39 5.00 -10.27
N ASP A 48 5.42 5.78 -9.80
CA ASP A 48 4.47 6.48 -10.66
C ASP A 48 3.85 7.67 -9.92
N GLN A 49 3.22 8.56 -10.66
CA GLN A 49 2.49 9.68 -10.08
C GLN A 49 1.06 9.68 -10.62
N VAL A 50 0.11 9.39 -9.74
CA VAL A 50 -1.30 9.17 -10.10
C VAL A 50 -2.12 10.15 -9.27
N ASP A 51 -2.97 10.95 -9.90
CA ASP A 51 -3.91 11.86 -9.22
C ASP A 51 -3.28 12.74 -8.11
N GLY A 52 -2.04 13.19 -8.32
CA GLY A 52 -1.32 14.03 -7.36
C GLY A 52 -0.71 13.27 -6.17
N VAL A 53 -0.75 11.93 -6.16
CA VAL A 53 -0.06 11.09 -5.18
C VAL A 53 1.12 10.37 -5.80
N THR A 54 2.21 10.24 -5.04
CA THR A 54 3.34 9.38 -5.42
C THR A 54 2.95 7.93 -5.16
N VAL A 55 3.23 7.03 -6.09
CA VAL A 55 2.95 5.60 -5.95
C VAL A 55 4.26 4.84 -5.92
N HIS A 56 4.46 4.02 -4.89
CA HIS A 56 5.56 3.07 -4.78
C HIS A 56 5.00 1.65 -4.75
N ARG A 57 5.23 0.85 -5.80
CA ARG A 57 4.76 -0.53 -5.89
C ARG A 57 5.82 -1.47 -5.28
N VAL A 58 5.65 -1.77 -3.99
CA VAL A 58 6.70 -2.39 -3.16
C VAL A 58 6.39 -3.80 -2.66
N TRP A 59 5.15 -4.26 -2.78
CA TRP A 59 4.74 -5.57 -2.26
C TRP A 59 3.91 -6.34 -3.28
N GLU A 60 3.82 -7.66 -3.13
CA GLU A 60 3.04 -8.52 -4.02
C GLU A 60 2.01 -9.31 -3.21
N ARG A 61 0.78 -9.38 -3.72
CA ARG A 61 -0.26 -10.23 -3.14
C ARG A 61 0.21 -11.70 -3.11
N ASP A 62 -0.24 -12.43 -2.09
CA ASP A 62 0.09 -13.85 -1.85
C ASP A 62 1.58 -14.13 -1.58
N GLN A 63 2.40 -13.10 -1.31
CA GLN A 63 3.80 -13.26 -0.94
C GLN A 63 4.05 -13.04 0.55
N LEU A 64 4.77 -13.99 1.16
CA LEU A 64 5.20 -13.91 2.56
C LEU A 64 6.12 -12.70 2.82
N ALA A 65 6.83 -12.22 1.80
CA ALA A 65 7.70 -11.06 1.88
C ALA A 65 6.96 -9.71 1.77
N ALA A 66 5.62 -9.70 1.64
CA ALA A 66 4.87 -8.46 1.48
C ALA A 66 4.97 -7.55 2.71
N SER A 67 4.79 -8.09 3.92
CA SER A 67 4.91 -7.31 5.17
C SER A 67 6.30 -6.70 5.36
N PRO A 68 7.42 -7.45 5.31
CA PRO A 68 8.74 -6.85 5.48
C PRO A 68 9.10 -5.87 4.35
N SER A 69 8.60 -6.09 3.12
CA SER A 69 8.80 -5.13 2.02
C SER A 69 8.06 -3.81 2.26
N ILE A 70 6.82 -3.85 2.78
CA ILE A 70 6.06 -2.66 3.17
C ILE A 70 6.78 -1.93 4.29
N VAL A 71 7.16 -2.63 5.36
CA VAL A 71 7.83 -2.04 6.52
C VAL A 71 9.15 -1.39 6.12
N HIS A 72 9.96 -2.06 5.31
CA HIS A 72 11.21 -1.50 4.79
C HIS A 72 10.98 -0.21 3.99
N ALA A 73 9.99 -0.21 3.10
CA ALA A 73 9.66 0.96 2.28
C ALA A 73 9.14 2.13 3.13
N LEU A 74 8.31 1.86 4.14
CA LEU A 74 7.83 2.87 5.09
C LEU A 74 9.00 3.45 5.90
N HIS A 75 9.94 2.62 6.37
CA HIS A 75 11.13 3.09 7.08
C HIS A 75 12.03 4.00 6.23
N GLN A 76 12.18 3.69 4.94
CA GLN A 76 12.93 4.53 4.02
C GLN A 76 12.22 5.86 3.75
N TRP A 77 10.90 5.83 3.57
CA TRP A 77 10.13 7.02 3.24
C TRP A 77 9.90 7.94 4.45
N LYS A 78 9.94 7.41 5.68
CA LYS A 78 9.74 8.15 6.94
C LYS A 78 8.42 8.96 6.95
N PRO A 79 7.26 8.29 6.91
CA PRO A 79 5.96 8.93 7.08
C PRO A 79 5.79 9.49 8.49
N ASP A 80 5.02 10.58 8.62
CA ASP A 80 4.51 11.06 9.92
C ASP A 80 3.33 10.18 10.40
N ALA A 81 2.56 9.65 9.44
CA ALA A 81 1.43 8.78 9.69
C ALA A 81 1.31 7.71 8.60
N VAL A 82 0.85 6.52 9.00
CA VAL A 82 0.60 5.40 8.08
C VAL A 82 -0.86 4.97 8.16
N TRP A 83 -1.53 4.90 7.01
CA TRP A 83 -2.87 4.37 6.87
C TRP A 83 -2.84 3.03 6.15
N PHE A 84 -3.27 1.96 6.82
CA PHE A 84 -3.35 0.63 6.24
C PHE A 84 -4.75 0.38 5.64
N ASN A 85 -4.84 0.39 4.32
CA ASN A 85 -6.01 0.03 3.53
C ASN A 85 -5.80 -1.33 2.84
N ILE A 86 -5.53 -2.35 3.64
CA ILE A 86 -5.25 -3.71 3.18
C ILE A 86 -5.96 -4.73 4.07
N GLY A 87 -6.43 -5.81 3.47
CA GLY A 87 -7.13 -6.88 4.18
C GLY A 87 -6.22 -8.08 4.47
N LEU A 88 -6.55 -8.86 5.50
CA LEU A 88 -5.81 -10.05 5.91
C LEU A 88 -5.60 -11.06 4.76
N SER A 89 -6.57 -11.15 3.86
CA SER A 89 -6.56 -12.05 2.70
C SER A 89 -5.59 -11.65 1.58
N MET A 90 -4.84 -10.55 1.73
CA MET A 90 -3.89 -10.09 0.71
C MET A 90 -2.48 -10.65 0.88
N PHE A 91 -2.18 -11.25 2.03
CA PHE A 91 -0.85 -11.73 2.37
C PHE A 91 -0.64 -13.22 2.09
N GLY A 92 -1.71 -14.00 1.91
CA GLY A 92 -1.61 -15.42 1.65
C GLY A 92 -2.95 -16.15 1.42
N ARG A 93 -2.82 -17.37 0.90
CA ARG A 93 -3.96 -18.25 0.58
C ARG A 93 -4.39 -19.17 1.72
N SER A 94 -3.61 -19.23 2.81
CA SER A 94 -3.89 -20.08 3.97
C SER A 94 -4.08 -19.23 5.23
N ARG A 95 -4.97 -19.68 6.13
CA ARG A 95 -5.25 -19.01 7.42
C ARG A 95 -3.99 -18.75 8.27
N PRO A 96 -3.02 -19.69 8.36
CA PRO A 96 -1.77 -19.43 9.09
C PRO A 96 -0.92 -18.34 8.45
N HIS A 97 -0.83 -18.30 7.10
CA HIS A 97 -0.03 -17.28 6.41
C HIS A 97 -0.58 -15.87 6.64
N ASN A 98 -1.90 -15.71 6.59
CA ASN A 98 -2.56 -14.43 6.83
C ASN A 98 -2.34 -13.91 8.26
N PHE A 99 -2.28 -14.81 9.24
CA PHE A 99 -2.02 -14.45 10.63
C PHE A 99 -0.58 -13.98 10.83
N PHE A 100 0.41 -14.79 10.43
CA PHE A 100 1.82 -14.45 10.64
C PHE A 100 2.27 -13.22 9.86
N ALA A 101 1.73 -12.99 8.66
CA ALA A 101 2.04 -11.79 7.90
C ALA A 101 1.48 -10.50 8.53
N LEU A 102 0.33 -10.57 9.23
CA LEU A 102 -0.23 -9.42 9.94
C LEU A 102 0.53 -9.12 11.24
N THR A 103 0.97 -10.16 11.96
CA THR A 103 1.63 -10.01 13.27
C THR A 103 3.14 -9.84 13.18
N ALA A 104 3.73 -10.00 11.99
CA ALA A 104 5.13 -9.69 11.76
C ALA A 104 5.32 -8.16 11.82
N PRO A 105 6.26 -7.66 12.64
CA PRO A 105 6.48 -6.23 12.85
C PRO A 105 6.90 -5.48 11.58
#